data_AF-A0A9E4WVI1-F1
#
_entry.id   AF-A0A9E4WVI1-F1
#
_cell.length_a   1.000
_cell.length_b   1.000
_cell.length_c   1.000
_cell.angle_alpha   90.00
_cell.angle_beta   90.00
_cell.angle_gamma   90.00
#
_symmetry.space_group_name_H-M   'P 1'
#
loop_
_entity.id
_entity.type
_entity.pdbx_description
1 polymer ?
#
loop_
_entity_poly.entity_id
_entity_poly.type
_entity_poly.pdbx_seq_one_letter_code
_entity_poly.pdbx_strand_id
1 'polypeptide(L)'
;MAVGNQVFTQAQRDLLTAILNRIVPPAPPRPGAGDLGVGEFVEGVVGEKSHLRRLFNDGLVLVDITASSKGSASFLALTGDAQDETLREVEAASPEFFDQLVLQTYNGYYTHTTIFQQLEYTPGANHASGRPPELLDETLLEQQRKRPPFWRETPS
;
A
#
# COMPACT_ATOMS: atom_id res chain seq x y z
N MET A 1 -8.33 -16.43 19.31
CA MET A 1 -7.98 -15.89 17.98
C MET A 1 -9.23 -15.93 17.14
N ALA A 2 -9.85 -14.78 16.86
CA ALA A 2 -11.00 -14.76 15.96
C ALA A 2 -10.48 -15.06 14.56
N VAL A 3 -11.02 -16.10 13.93
CA VAL A 3 -10.83 -16.31 12.49
C VAL A 3 -11.51 -15.11 11.84
N GLY A 4 -10.72 -14.09 11.47
CA GLY A 4 -11.22 -12.91 10.79
C GLY A 4 -12.02 -13.37 9.59
N ASN A 5 -13.19 -12.79 9.40
CA ASN A 5 -14.12 -13.16 8.34
C ASN A 5 -13.40 -13.08 6.99
N GLN A 6 -12.98 -14.23 6.44
CA GLN A 6 -12.22 -14.30 5.19
C GLN A 6 -13.00 -13.59 4.09
N VAL A 7 -12.40 -12.55 3.51
CA VAL A 7 -13.06 -11.68 2.53
C VAL A 7 -12.87 -12.24 1.13
N PHE A 8 -11.67 -12.78 0.89
CA PHE A 8 -11.29 -13.37 -0.38
C PHE A 8 -11.20 -14.90 -0.28
N THR A 9 -11.54 -15.57 -1.38
CA THR A 9 -11.23 -16.98 -1.60
C THR A 9 -9.72 -17.17 -1.80
N GLN A 10 -9.24 -18.41 -1.71
CA GLN A 10 -7.82 -18.67 -1.96
C GLN A 10 -7.39 -18.26 -3.37
N ALA A 11 -8.20 -18.56 -4.38
CA ALA A 11 -7.92 -18.15 -5.76
C ALA A 11 -7.83 -16.62 -5.91
N GLN A 12 -8.69 -15.87 -5.22
CA GLN A 12 -8.62 -14.41 -5.22
C GLN A 12 -7.37 -13.88 -4.51
N ARG A 13 -6.88 -14.55 -3.46
CA ARG A 13 -5.61 -14.18 -2.81
C ARG A 13 -4.41 -14.45 -3.72
N ASP A 14 -4.41 -15.58 -4.42
CA ASP A 14 -3.34 -15.94 -5.35
C ASP A 14 -3.32 -14.95 -6.53
N LEU A 15 -4.50 -14.60 -7.06
CA LEU A 15 -4.67 -13.56 -8.07
C LEU A 15 -4.16 -12.20 -7.57
N LEU A 16 -4.62 -11.77 -6.39
CA LEU A 16 -4.20 -10.51 -5.79
C LEU A 16 -2.67 -10.46 -5.62
N THR A 17 -2.06 -11.53 -5.13
CA THR A 17 -0.60 -11.65 -5.00
C THR A 17 0.11 -11.38 -6.33
N ALA A 18 -0.33 -12.01 -7.41
CA ALA A 18 0.25 -11.79 -8.73
C ALA A 18 0.06 -10.35 -9.23
N ILE A 19 -1.12 -9.77 -9.04
CA ILE A 19 -1.41 -8.37 -9.40
C ILE A 19 -0.49 -7.41 -8.62
N LEU A 20 -0.34 -7.60 -7.30
CA LEU A 20 0.51 -6.75 -6.46
C LEU A 20 1.98 -6.79 -6.91
N ASN A 21 2.47 -7.94 -7.34
CA ASN A 21 3.81 -8.08 -7.94
C ASN A 21 3.95 -7.41 -9.32
N ARG A 22 2.86 -7.05 -10.00
CA ARG A 22 2.93 -6.21 -11.20
C ARG A 22 2.95 -4.71 -10.86
N ILE A 23 2.27 -4.30 -9.77
CA ILE A 23 2.26 -2.91 -9.31
C ILE A 23 3.58 -2.52 -8.64
N VAL A 24 4.08 -3.36 -7.72
CA VAL A 24 5.42 -3.21 -7.12
C VAL A 24 6.19 -4.50 -7.37
N PRO A 25 6.99 -4.56 -8.45
CA PRO A 25 7.72 -5.76 -8.82
C PRO A 25 8.91 -6.05 -7.91
N PRO A 26 9.33 -7.32 -7.83
CA PRO A 26 10.54 -7.70 -7.11
C PRO A 26 11.77 -7.04 -7.76
N ALA A 27 12.62 -6.45 -6.93
CA ALA A 27 13.85 -5.80 -7.34
C ALA A 27 14.90 -5.99 -6.23
N PRO A 28 15.93 -6.85 -6.41
CA PRO A 28 16.89 -7.15 -5.36
C PRO A 28 17.49 -5.88 -4.73
N PRO A 29 17.58 -5.80 -3.38
CA PRO A 29 17.31 -6.85 -2.38
C PRO A 29 15.85 -6.93 -1.91
N ARG A 30 14.92 -6.24 -2.58
CA ARG A 30 13.53 -6.07 -2.13
C ARG A 30 12.58 -7.06 -2.84
N PRO A 31 11.70 -7.75 -2.11
CA PRO A 31 10.65 -8.58 -2.71
C PRO A 31 9.58 -7.71 -3.39
N GLY A 32 8.80 -8.30 -4.30
CA GLY A 32 7.61 -7.65 -4.83
C GLY A 32 6.52 -7.52 -3.75
N ALA A 33 5.51 -6.67 -3.98
CA ALA A 33 4.48 -6.46 -2.95
C ALA A 33 3.67 -7.71 -2.66
N GLY A 34 3.33 -8.51 -3.68
CA GLY A 34 2.68 -9.80 -3.49
C GLY A 34 3.55 -10.75 -2.69
N ASP A 35 4.82 -10.89 -3.08
CA ASP A 35 5.78 -11.80 -2.43
C ASP A 35 6.10 -11.40 -0.98
N LEU A 36 5.96 -10.11 -0.66
CA LEU A 36 6.11 -9.58 0.71
C LEU A 36 4.90 -9.89 1.60
N GLY A 37 3.77 -10.35 1.04
CA GLY A 37 2.54 -10.62 1.78
C GLY A 37 1.63 -9.41 1.93
N VAL A 38 1.78 -8.36 1.11
CA VAL A 38 0.91 -7.16 1.15
C VAL A 38 -0.56 -7.50 0.94
N GLY A 39 -0.87 -8.64 0.31
CA GLY A 39 -2.25 -9.13 0.15
C GLY A 39 -3.02 -9.26 1.47
N GLU A 40 -2.37 -9.66 2.57
CA GLU A 40 -3.03 -9.77 3.88
C GLU A 40 -3.44 -8.40 4.43
N PHE A 41 -2.58 -7.40 4.27
CA PHE A 41 -2.89 -6.01 4.62
C PHE A 41 -4.09 -5.49 3.81
N VAL A 42 -4.08 -5.72 2.50
CA VAL A 42 -5.18 -5.31 1.62
C VAL A 42 -6.49 -5.99 2.03
N GLU A 43 -6.48 -7.30 2.27
CA GLU A 43 -7.68 -8.05 2.72
C GLU A 43 -8.21 -7.50 4.06
N GLY A 44 -7.32 -7.12 4.98
CA GLY A 44 -7.69 -6.45 6.24
C GLY A 44 -8.42 -5.13 6.02
N VAL A 45 -7.84 -4.21 5.23
CA VAL A 45 -8.45 -2.89 4.93
C VAL A 45 -9.80 -3.04 4.21
N VAL A 46 -9.87 -3.97 3.26
CA VAL A 46 -11.08 -4.27 2.49
C VAL A 46 -12.16 -4.88 3.38
N GLY A 47 -11.79 -5.72 4.35
CA GLY A 47 -12.71 -6.37 5.28
C GLY A 47 -13.45 -5.41 6.21
N GLU A 48 -12.86 -4.25 6.53
CA GLU A 48 -13.44 -3.24 7.42
C GLU A 48 -14.55 -2.42 6.76
N LYS A 49 -14.56 -2.29 5.43
CA LYS A 49 -15.45 -1.37 4.70
C LYS A 49 -16.23 -2.12 3.63
N SER A 50 -17.56 -2.20 3.81
CA SER A 50 -18.46 -2.93 2.89
C SER A 50 -18.38 -2.45 1.43
N HIS A 51 -18.21 -1.14 1.20
CA HIS A 51 -17.98 -0.58 -0.14
C HIS A 51 -16.69 -1.13 -0.77
N LEU A 52 -15.56 -1.03 -0.06
CA LEU A 52 -14.28 -1.56 -0.56
C LEU A 52 -14.36 -3.08 -0.80
N ARG A 53 -15.03 -3.82 0.08
CA ARG A 53 -15.24 -5.26 -0.12
C ARG A 53 -15.93 -5.56 -1.44
N ARG A 54 -16.99 -4.83 -1.77
CA ARG A 54 -17.69 -4.99 -3.05
C ARG A 54 -16.78 -4.58 -4.22
N LEU A 55 -16.16 -3.40 -4.12
CA LEU A 55 -15.27 -2.86 -5.15
C LEU A 55 -14.14 -3.83 -5.51
N PHE A 56 -13.49 -4.43 -4.51
CA PHE A 56 -12.41 -5.39 -4.75
C PHE A 56 -12.90 -6.74 -5.27
N ASN A 57 -14.04 -7.26 -4.82
CA ASN A 57 -14.58 -8.51 -5.38
C ASN A 57 -14.96 -8.33 -6.84
N ASP A 58 -15.66 -7.24 -7.18
CA ASP A 58 -16.06 -6.91 -8.55
C ASP A 58 -14.83 -6.66 -9.43
N GLY A 59 -13.81 -5.95 -8.92
CA GLY A 59 -12.57 -5.68 -9.63
C GLY A 59 -11.71 -6.92 -9.90
N LEU A 60 -11.58 -7.83 -8.92
CA LEU A 60 -10.85 -9.10 -9.12
C LEU A 60 -11.54 -10.00 -10.16
N VAL A 61 -12.87 -10.05 -10.16
CA VAL A 61 -13.64 -10.76 -11.21
C VAL A 61 -13.41 -10.12 -12.57
N LEU A 62 -13.37 -8.78 -12.65
CA LEU A 62 -13.07 -8.08 -13.90
C LEU A 62 -11.68 -8.42 -14.44
N VAL A 63 -10.67 -8.51 -13.57
CA VAL A 63 -9.31 -8.93 -13.99
C VAL A 63 -9.34 -10.34 -14.61
N ASP A 64 -10.01 -11.30 -13.97
CA ASP A 64 -10.10 -12.66 -14.50
C ASP A 64 -10.84 -12.74 -15.84
N ILE A 65 -11.93 -11.98 -16.00
CA ILE A 65 -12.67 -11.90 -17.27
C ILE A 65 -11.79 -11.29 -18.37
N THR A 66 -11.12 -10.18 -18.09
CA THR A 66 -10.22 -9.51 -19.04
C THR A 66 -8.99 -10.35 -19.38
N ALA A 67 -8.48 -11.16 -18.45
CA ALA A 67 -7.43 -12.12 -18.74
C ALA A 67 -7.92 -13.27 -19.64
N SER A 68 -9.12 -13.78 -19.36
CA SER A 68 -9.72 -14.89 -20.10
C SER A 68 -10.05 -14.52 -21.55
N SER A 69 -10.43 -13.27 -21.80
CA SER A 69 -10.71 -12.77 -23.16
C SER A 69 -9.48 -12.77 -24.07
N LYS A 70 -8.26 -12.81 -23.50
CA LYS A 70 -6.99 -12.88 -24.22
C LYS A 70 -6.58 -14.32 -24.60
N GLY A 71 -7.47 -15.30 -24.41
CA GLY A 71 -7.25 -16.69 -24.80
C GLY A 71 -6.43 -17.52 -23.81
N SER A 72 -6.18 -16.98 -22.61
CA SER A 72 -5.57 -17.69 -21.49
C SER A 72 -6.64 -18.29 -20.57
N ALA A 73 -6.29 -19.34 -19.82
CA ALA A 73 -7.20 -19.92 -18.82
C ALA A 73 -7.37 -19.04 -17.58
N SER A 74 -6.39 -18.17 -17.26
CA SER A 74 -6.43 -17.25 -16.13
C SER A 74 -5.36 -16.15 -16.26
N PHE A 75 -5.44 -15.13 -15.41
CA PHE A 75 -4.41 -14.08 -15.30
C PHE A 75 -3.02 -14.64 -14.94
N LEU A 76 -2.97 -15.66 -14.07
CA LEU A 76 -1.72 -16.28 -13.64
C LEU A 76 -0.98 -17.01 -14.78
N ALA A 77 -1.71 -17.45 -15.80
CA ALA A 77 -1.14 -18.14 -16.95
C ALA A 77 -0.67 -17.18 -18.08
N LEU A 78 -0.89 -15.87 -17.94
CA LEU A 78 -0.43 -14.87 -18.88
C LEU A 78 1.08 -14.60 -18.75
N THR A 79 1.70 -14.14 -19.83
CA THR A 79 3.05 -13.55 -19.78
C THR A 79 3.01 -12.23 -19.01
N GLY A 80 4.15 -11.77 -18.49
CA GLY A 80 4.21 -10.49 -17.76
C GLY A 80 3.68 -9.30 -18.57
N ASP A 81 4.00 -9.22 -19.86
CA ASP A 81 3.49 -8.14 -20.74
C ASP A 81 1.97 -8.23 -20.92
N ALA A 82 1.42 -9.44 -21.04
CA ALA A 82 -0.01 -9.64 -21.16
C ALA A 82 -0.76 -9.37 -19.84
N GLN A 83 -0.13 -9.66 -18.69
CA GLN A 83 -0.63 -9.25 -17.38
C GLN A 83 -0.70 -7.73 -17.27
N ASP A 84 0.36 -7.02 -17.65
CA ASP A 84 0.38 -5.56 -17.62
C ASP A 84 -0.70 -4.96 -18.54
N GLU A 85 -0.87 -5.54 -19.73
CA GLU A 85 -1.92 -5.09 -20.65
C GLU A 85 -3.32 -5.35 -20.11
N THR A 86 -3.56 -6.51 -19.51
CA THR A 86 -4.82 -6.77 -18.79
C THR A 86 -5.06 -5.74 -17.70
N LEU A 87 -4.04 -5.38 -16.91
CA LEU A 87 -4.19 -4.38 -15.84
C LEU A 87 -4.48 -2.98 -16.38
N ARG A 88 -3.88 -2.56 -17.50
CA ARG A 88 -4.21 -1.28 -18.16
C ARG A 88 -5.65 -1.24 -18.66
N GLU A 89 -6.15 -2.33 -19.23
CA GLU A 89 -7.56 -2.43 -19.66
C GLU A 89 -8.52 -2.37 -18.46
N VAL A 90 -8.16 -3.03 -17.35
CA VAL A 90 -8.92 -2.98 -16.09
C VAL A 90 -8.91 -1.58 -15.48
N GLU A 91 -7.76 -0.90 -15.48
CA GLU A 91 -7.63 0.50 -15.03
C GLU A 91 -8.56 1.42 -15.82
N ALA A 92 -8.59 1.28 -17.15
CA ALA A 92 -9.49 2.07 -18.00
C ALA A 92 -10.97 1.75 -17.76
N ALA A 93 -11.31 0.49 -17.49
CA ALA A 93 -12.69 0.04 -17.29
C ALA A 93 -13.23 0.30 -15.87
N SER A 94 -12.36 0.26 -14.85
CA SER A 94 -12.72 0.48 -13.45
C SER A 94 -11.66 1.31 -12.71
N PRO A 95 -11.61 2.64 -12.97
CA PRO A 95 -10.60 3.52 -12.37
C PRO A 95 -10.66 3.53 -10.84
N GLU A 96 -11.85 3.55 -10.23
CA GLU A 96 -12.00 3.60 -8.76
C GLU A 96 -11.40 2.35 -8.09
N PHE A 97 -11.61 1.17 -8.67
CA PHE A 97 -11.01 -0.07 -8.17
C PHE A 97 -9.49 -0.01 -8.29
N PHE A 98 -8.98 0.39 -9.45
CA PHE A 98 -7.55 0.42 -9.70
C PHE A 98 -6.81 1.46 -8.83
N ASP A 99 -7.41 2.64 -8.63
CA ASP A 99 -6.91 3.67 -7.72
C ASP A 99 -6.80 3.13 -6.29
N GLN A 100 -7.83 2.42 -5.79
CA GLN A 100 -7.78 1.80 -4.47
C GLN A 100 -6.76 0.67 -4.39
N LEU A 101 -6.67 -0.16 -5.42
CA LEU A 101 -5.68 -1.25 -5.50
C LEU A 101 -4.25 -0.69 -5.42
N VAL A 102 -3.93 0.35 -6.20
CA VAL A 102 -2.63 1.03 -6.16
C VAL A 102 -2.40 1.65 -4.78
N LEU A 103 -3.35 2.43 -4.27
CA LEU A 103 -3.23 3.07 -2.96
C LEU A 103 -2.93 2.07 -1.84
N GLN A 104 -3.67 0.96 -1.77
CA GLN A 104 -3.45 -0.04 -0.72
C GLN A 104 -2.17 -0.85 -0.94
N THR A 105 -1.74 -1.04 -2.19
CA THR A 105 -0.44 -1.66 -2.49
C THR A 105 0.70 -0.83 -1.92
N TYR A 106 0.72 0.48 -2.20
CA TYR A 106 1.75 1.38 -1.69
C TYR A 106 1.70 1.52 -0.17
N ASN A 107 0.51 1.67 0.41
CA ASN A 107 0.34 1.72 1.86
C ASN A 107 0.88 0.45 2.52
N GLY A 108 0.47 -0.73 2.06
CA GLY A 108 0.92 -1.99 2.65
C GLY A 108 2.41 -2.24 2.45
N TYR A 109 2.97 -1.90 1.29
CA TYR A 109 4.38 -2.14 0.98
C TYR A 109 5.32 -1.22 1.78
N TYR A 110 5.07 0.09 1.74
CA TYR A 110 5.95 1.07 2.38
C TYR A 110 5.71 1.25 3.88
N THR A 111 4.66 0.63 4.44
CA THR A 111 4.51 0.50 5.90
C THR A 111 5.02 -0.83 6.46
N HIS A 112 5.45 -1.76 5.60
CA HIS A 112 5.93 -3.06 6.03
C HIS A 112 7.30 -2.97 6.72
N THR A 113 7.45 -3.59 7.89
CA THR A 113 8.66 -3.48 8.73
C THR A 113 9.93 -3.93 7.99
N THR A 114 9.85 -5.00 7.20
CA THR A 114 10.96 -5.48 6.35
C THR A 114 11.46 -4.41 5.38
N ILE A 115 10.54 -3.67 4.73
CA ILE A 115 10.89 -2.62 3.78
C ILE A 115 11.44 -1.40 4.52
N PHE A 116 10.86 -1.03 5.68
CA PHE A 116 11.44 0.01 6.54
C PHE A 116 12.88 -0.27 6.96
N GLN A 117 13.20 -1.51 7.33
CA GLN A 117 14.56 -1.92 7.72
C GLN A 117 15.54 -1.87 6.55
N GLN A 118 15.08 -2.15 5.33
CA GLN A 118 15.90 -2.11 4.12
C GLN A 118 16.10 -0.70 3.54
N LEU A 119 15.22 0.25 3.86
CA LEU A 119 15.29 1.62 3.32
C LEU A 119 16.43 2.46 3.90
N GLU A 120 17.32 1.89 4.72
CA GLU A 120 18.31 2.63 5.54
C GLU A 120 17.68 3.83 6.28
N TYR A 121 16.36 3.82 6.43
CA TYR A 121 15.60 4.82 7.14
C TYR A 121 15.85 4.56 8.61
N THR A 122 16.89 5.21 9.12
CA THR A 122 17.06 5.39 10.55
C THR A 122 16.04 6.45 10.92
N PRO A 123 14.95 6.12 11.65
CA PRO A 123 14.10 7.17 12.21
C PRO A 123 15.05 8.07 12.99
N GLY A 124 15.20 9.32 12.55
CA GLY A 124 16.07 10.28 13.22
C GLY A 124 15.75 10.22 14.71
N ALA A 125 16.79 10.06 15.54
CA ALA A 125 16.69 9.73 16.96
C ALA A 125 15.37 10.21 17.55
N ASN A 126 14.48 9.27 17.88
CA ASN A 126 13.11 9.54 18.28
C ASN A 126 13.02 10.86 19.07
N HIS A 127 12.18 11.78 18.62
CA HIS A 127 11.78 12.96 19.41
C HIS A 127 11.29 12.58 20.82
N ALA A 128 10.95 11.30 21.04
CA ALA A 128 10.70 10.69 22.35
C ALA A 128 11.83 10.90 23.38
N SER A 129 13.06 11.16 22.94
CA SER A 129 14.19 11.48 23.83
C SER A 129 14.19 12.94 24.34
N GLY A 130 13.24 13.78 23.89
CA GLY A 130 13.23 15.21 24.18
C GLY A 130 14.37 15.99 23.50
N ARG A 131 15.20 15.31 22.69
CA ARG A 131 16.25 15.96 21.91
C ARG A 131 15.58 16.77 20.78
N PRO A 132 15.85 18.09 20.69
CA PRO A 132 15.37 18.88 19.56
C PRO A 132 15.94 18.29 18.27
N PRO A 133 15.17 18.31 17.16
CA PRO A 133 15.70 17.89 15.87
C PRO A 133 16.96 18.70 15.56
N GLU A 134 17.95 18.06 14.95
CA GLU A 134 19.08 18.78 14.39
C GLU A 134 18.56 19.63 13.22
N LEU A 135 18.59 20.94 13.40
CA LEU A 135 18.13 21.88 12.38
C LEU A 135 19.26 22.12 11.39
N LEU A 136 18.93 22.07 10.10
CA LEU A 136 19.87 22.36 9.02
C LEU A 136 20.44 23.79 9.13
N ASP A 137 19.66 24.73 9.69
CA ASP A 137 20.07 26.11 9.99
C ASP A 137 19.23 26.70 11.14
N GLU A 138 19.84 26.88 12.31
CA GLU A 138 19.18 27.48 13.48
C GLU A 138 18.84 28.96 13.30
N THR A 139 19.49 29.67 12.39
CA THR A 139 19.26 31.12 12.20
C THR A 139 17.84 31.42 11.72
N LEU A 140 17.17 30.44 11.11
CA LEU A 140 15.76 30.52 10.68
C LEU A 140 14.79 30.59 11.87
N LEU A 141 15.17 30.12 13.06
CA LEU A 141 14.35 30.18 14.26
C LEU A 141 14.43 31.51 15.01
N GLU A 142 15.41 32.35 14.70
CA GLU A 142 15.65 33.61 15.44
C GLU A 142 14.45 34.56 15.41
N GLN A 143 13.69 34.58 14.31
CA GLN A 143 12.45 35.36 14.24
C GLN A 143 11.34 34.80 15.13
N GLN A 144 11.23 33.46 15.25
CA GLN A 144 10.22 32.82 16.11
C GLN A 144 10.58 32.98 17.59
N ARG A 145 11.86 32.87 17.96
CA ARG A 145 12.35 33.06 19.34
C ARG A 145 12.07 34.46 19.89
N LYS A 146 11.97 35.48 19.04
CA LYS A 146 11.67 36.87 19.41
C LYS A 146 10.18 37.18 19.54
N ARG A 147 9.29 36.26 19.19
CA ARG A 147 7.84 36.49 19.29
C ARG A 147 7.39 36.35 20.75
N PRO A 148 6.51 37.24 21.22
CA PRO A 148 5.92 37.08 22.55
C PRO A 148 5.09 35.77 22.60
N PRO A 149 5.00 35.12 23.78
CA PRO A 149 4.18 33.93 23.95
C PRO A 149 2.74 34.21 23.51
N PHE A 150 2.19 33.35 22.66
CA PHE A 150 0.80 33.45 22.21
C PHE A 150 -0.16 32.67 23.12
N TRP A 151 0.36 31.83 24.01
CA TRP A 151 -0.43 30.99 24.93
C TRP A 151 -0.56 31.64 26.31
N ARG A 152 -1.67 31.33 26.98
CA ARG A 152 -1.92 31.73 28.37
C ARG A 152 -1.23 30.75 29.30
N GLU A 153 -0.49 31.26 30.28
CA GLU A 153 0.07 30.43 31.35
C GLU A 153 -1.07 29.76 32.14
N THR A 154 -0.92 28.46 32.39
CA THR A 154 -1.89 27.73 33.22
C THR A 154 -1.55 28.03 34.69
N PRO A 155 -2.49 28.53 35.51
CA PRO A 155 -2.20 28.75 36.93
C PRO A 155 -1.90 27.41 37.60
N SER A 156 -0.95 27.43 38.54
CA SER A 156 -0.56 26.29 39.37
C SER A 156 -1.62 25.92 40.39
#